data_AF-A0A0N5CA28-F1
#
_entry.id   AF-A0A0N5CA28-F1
#
_cell.length_a   1.000
_cell.length_b   1.000
_cell.length_c   1.000
_cell.angle_alpha   90.00
_cell.angle_beta   90.00
_cell.angle_gamma   90.00
#
_symmetry.space_group_name_H-M   'P 1'
#
loop_
_entity.id
_entity.type
_entity.pdbx_description
1 polymer ?
#
loop_
_entity_poly.entity_id
_entity_poly.type
_entity_poly.pdbx_seq_one_letter_code
_entity_poly.pdbx_strand_id
1 'polypeptide(L)'
;MCQAALGRNNQCTAMSFASLIMACIKSPLNWDKVDINNVLNQGNILYERSVNYLRSTNYSIDGRGYLSVTNIIRETILFNRKVTFSTASCYSFTGRGKKVKRNEISFGFVSLSQALNRLVNEHQFLILIANERASSIIHHDGAFFLFDPHSMDQNGRYCSNGVSCMLMFNTLGDLIEHLQANQVCNNSIFDLNGINISVENISDVNSDISTTKKKKLSEKKKIQKQLNRLEKKSNDTVKKNCIDILKINEVFDNNLKKGFDLEKDEPMEIDICQKNTSQILMDFDVDIDAT
;
A
#
# COMPACT_ATOMS: atom_id res chain seq x y z
N MET A 1 10.93 23.03 -20.86
CA MET A 1 12.12 22.18 -20.68
C MET A 1 12.19 21.77 -19.22
N CYS A 2 12.33 20.49 -18.89
CA CYS A 2 12.34 20.05 -17.49
C CYS A 2 13.79 19.93 -16.99
N GLN A 3 14.24 20.92 -16.24
CA GLN A 3 15.62 21.10 -15.77
C GLN A 3 16.13 19.92 -14.93
N ALA A 4 17.38 19.48 -15.15
CA ALA A 4 17.93 18.25 -14.57
C ALA A 4 18.62 18.49 -13.23
N ALA A 5 17.88 18.28 -12.13
CA ALA A 5 18.46 18.15 -10.79
C ALA A 5 19.15 16.78 -10.61
N LEU A 6 20.06 16.70 -9.63
CA LEU A 6 20.80 15.47 -9.30
C LEU A 6 19.83 14.33 -8.94
N GLY A 7 20.16 13.09 -9.32
CA GLY A 7 19.30 11.90 -9.13
C GLY A 7 18.61 11.40 -10.40
N ARG A 8 18.80 12.04 -11.56
CA ARG A 8 18.33 11.53 -12.86
C ARG A 8 19.31 10.51 -13.47
N ASN A 9 18.94 9.23 -13.34
CA ASN A 9 19.06 8.14 -14.33
C ASN A 9 18.73 6.78 -13.67
N ASN A 10 18.96 6.65 -12.37
CA ASN A 10 18.73 5.43 -11.58
C ASN A 10 17.27 4.98 -11.49
N GLN A 11 16.34 5.88 -11.79
CA GLN A 11 14.89 5.71 -11.54
C GLN A 11 14.21 4.88 -12.63
N CYS A 12 14.96 4.46 -13.66
CA CYS A 12 14.45 3.75 -14.83
C CYS A 12 13.70 2.46 -14.48
N THR A 13 14.13 1.69 -13.47
CA THR A 13 13.40 0.49 -13.02
C THR A 13 12.03 0.84 -12.46
N ALA A 14 11.94 1.88 -11.62
CA ALA A 14 10.67 2.32 -11.04
C ALA A 14 9.74 2.96 -12.08
N MET A 15 10.27 3.71 -13.05
CA MET A 15 9.52 4.21 -14.21
C MET A 15 8.99 3.07 -15.08
N SER A 16 9.81 2.02 -15.29
CA SER A 16 9.42 0.82 -16.02
C SER A 16 8.39 -0.04 -15.26
N PHE A 17 8.33 0.04 -13.93
CA PHE A 17 7.20 -0.52 -13.18
C PHE A 17 5.94 0.36 -13.31
N ALA A 18 6.08 1.68 -13.28
CA ALA A 18 4.95 2.61 -13.42
C ALA A 18 4.26 2.53 -14.80
N SER A 19 5.00 2.25 -15.88
CA SER A 19 4.42 1.99 -17.21
C SER A 19 3.56 0.72 -17.21
N LEU A 20 4.01 -0.36 -16.57
CA LEU A 20 3.22 -1.59 -16.47
C LEU A 20 1.90 -1.36 -15.68
N ILE A 21 1.92 -0.58 -14.59
CA ILE A 21 0.68 -0.20 -13.88
C ILE A 21 -0.25 0.59 -14.80
N MET A 22 0.28 1.55 -15.55
CA MET A 22 -0.51 2.35 -16.47
C MET A 22 -1.14 1.49 -17.58
N ALA A 23 -0.46 0.42 -18.01
CA ALA A 23 -0.99 -0.53 -19.00
C ALA A 23 -2.18 -1.36 -18.46
N CYS A 24 -2.24 -1.58 -17.14
CA CYS A 24 -3.44 -2.15 -16.48
C CYS A 24 -4.62 -1.16 -16.41
N ILE A 25 -4.39 0.15 -16.61
CA ILE A 25 -5.40 1.22 -16.44
C ILE A 25 -5.86 1.76 -17.81
N LYS A 26 -4.97 1.84 -18.79
CA LYS A 26 -5.19 2.37 -20.14
C LYS A 26 -4.37 1.54 -21.13
N SER A 27 -5.01 0.95 -22.15
CA SER A 27 -4.30 0.19 -23.19
C SER A 27 -3.16 1.02 -23.82
N PRO A 28 -1.94 0.45 -23.98
CA PRO A 28 -0.78 1.12 -24.58
C PRO A 28 -1.04 1.82 -25.93
N LEU A 29 -1.96 1.27 -26.74
CA LEU A 29 -2.38 1.86 -28.03
C LEU A 29 -2.97 3.27 -27.90
N ASN A 30 -3.51 3.62 -26.74
CA ASN A 30 -4.20 4.88 -26.47
C ASN A 30 -3.34 5.84 -25.62
N TRP A 31 -2.04 5.59 -25.48
CA TRP A 31 -1.16 6.45 -24.71
C TRP A 31 -0.71 7.68 -25.51
N ASP A 32 -0.79 8.84 -24.86
CA ASP A 32 -0.30 10.11 -25.35
C ASP A 32 0.84 10.66 -24.46
N LYS A 33 1.28 11.88 -24.79
CA LYS A 33 2.36 12.56 -24.08
C LYS A 33 2.04 12.86 -22.60
N VAL A 34 0.77 13.06 -22.24
CA VAL A 34 0.32 13.26 -20.86
C VAL A 34 0.42 11.95 -20.08
N ASP A 35 0.02 10.82 -20.67
CA ASP A 35 0.17 9.49 -20.05
C ASP A 35 1.66 9.17 -19.79
N ILE A 36 2.53 9.39 -20.78
CA ILE A 36 3.98 9.17 -20.65
C ILE A 36 4.58 10.06 -19.55
N ASN A 37 4.22 11.35 -19.48
CA ASN A 37 4.68 12.23 -18.40
C ASN A 37 4.13 11.79 -17.02
N ASN A 38 2.90 11.29 -16.95
CA ASN A 38 2.34 10.74 -15.72
C ASN A 38 3.09 9.47 -15.28
N VAL A 39 3.42 8.56 -16.21
CA VAL A 39 4.25 7.37 -15.95
C VAL A 39 5.62 7.76 -15.37
N LEU A 40 6.30 8.76 -15.94
CA LEU A 40 7.58 9.25 -15.41
C LEU A 40 7.42 9.83 -13.99
N ASN A 41 6.36 10.61 -13.75
CA ASN A 41 6.08 11.20 -12.44
C ASN A 41 5.73 10.15 -11.36
N GLN A 42 4.87 9.18 -11.68
CA GLN A 42 4.56 8.05 -10.79
C GLN A 42 5.77 7.14 -10.58
N GLY A 43 6.64 7.01 -11.59
CA GLY A 43 7.94 6.32 -11.51
C GLY A 43 8.88 6.96 -10.50
N ASN A 44 9.00 8.29 -10.49
CA ASN A 44 9.77 9.02 -9.47
C ASN A 44 9.23 8.76 -8.06
N ILE A 45 7.90 8.80 -7.89
CA ILE A 45 7.24 8.51 -6.61
C ILE A 45 7.50 7.06 -6.16
N LEU A 46 7.50 6.10 -7.08
CA LEU A 46 7.83 4.70 -6.80
C LEU A 46 9.32 4.50 -6.44
N TYR A 47 10.23 5.21 -7.11
CA TYR A 47 11.66 5.18 -6.81
C TYR A 47 11.93 5.66 -5.38
N GLU A 48 11.47 6.87 -5.02
CA GLU A 48 11.69 7.44 -3.70
C GLU A 48 11.07 6.59 -2.58
N ARG A 49 9.87 6.03 -2.79
CA ARG A 49 9.26 5.10 -1.82
C ARG A 49 10.06 3.81 -1.66
N SER A 50 10.56 3.25 -2.76
CA SER A 50 11.39 2.03 -2.73
C SER A 50 12.71 2.28 -2.02
N VAL A 51 13.42 3.36 -2.36
CA VAL A 51 14.68 3.76 -1.72
C VAL A 51 14.49 4.01 -0.22
N ASN A 52 13.44 4.73 0.18
CA ASN A 52 13.19 5.02 1.60
C ASN A 52 12.73 3.79 2.40
N TYR A 53 12.02 2.84 1.77
CA TYR A 53 11.72 1.54 2.37
C TYR A 53 12.98 0.68 2.58
N LEU A 54 13.88 0.62 1.60
CA LEU A 54 15.14 -0.12 1.72
C LEU A 54 16.04 0.46 2.82
N ARG A 55 16.12 1.80 2.89
CA ARG A 55 16.83 2.53 3.97
C ARG A 55 16.25 2.22 5.34
N SER A 56 14.93 2.27 5.52
CA SER A 56 14.29 2.03 6.83
C SER A 56 14.32 0.57 7.27
N THR A 57 14.50 -0.37 6.33
CA THR A 57 14.64 -1.81 6.62
C THR A 57 16.10 -2.30 6.60
N ASN A 58 17.07 -1.39 6.48
CA ASN A 58 18.51 -1.66 6.41
C ASN A 58 18.91 -2.69 5.31
N TYR A 59 18.16 -2.72 4.20
CA TYR A 59 18.51 -3.51 3.02
C TYR A 59 19.58 -2.79 2.19
N SER A 60 20.47 -3.57 1.58
CA SER A 60 21.50 -3.04 0.68
C SER A 60 20.88 -2.41 -0.58
N ILE A 61 21.44 -1.28 -0.99
CA ILE A 61 21.14 -0.55 -2.23
C ILE A 61 22.46 -0.42 -2.99
N ASP A 62 22.45 -0.47 -4.33
CA ASP A 62 23.63 -0.13 -5.13
C ASP A 62 24.15 1.26 -4.71
N GLY A 63 25.45 1.39 -4.46
CA GLY A 63 26.05 2.64 -3.96
C GLY A 63 25.90 3.85 -4.88
N ARG A 64 25.52 3.64 -6.15
CA ARG A 64 25.20 4.67 -7.13
C ARG A 64 23.70 5.04 -7.13
N GLY A 65 22.86 4.20 -6.52
CA GLY A 65 21.41 4.38 -6.34
C GLY A 65 20.51 3.57 -7.29
N TYR A 66 21.06 2.67 -8.12
CA TYR A 66 20.24 1.81 -8.98
C TYR A 66 19.36 0.82 -8.18
N LEU A 67 18.16 0.54 -8.69
CA LEU A 67 17.24 -0.45 -8.14
C LEU A 67 17.10 -1.66 -9.08
N SER A 68 17.25 -2.88 -8.55
CA SER A 68 16.84 -4.10 -9.24
C SER A 68 15.33 -4.31 -9.15
N VAL A 69 14.82 -5.33 -9.88
CA VAL A 69 13.40 -5.75 -9.81
C VAL A 69 12.96 -6.11 -8.38
N THR A 70 13.86 -6.69 -7.56
CA THR A 70 13.54 -7.07 -6.17
C THR A 70 13.62 -5.92 -5.16
N ASN A 71 14.20 -4.78 -5.56
CA ASN A 71 14.27 -3.57 -4.73
C ASN A 71 13.00 -2.71 -4.77
N ILE A 72 12.09 -2.95 -5.71
CA ILE A 72 10.84 -2.19 -5.83
C ILE A 72 9.87 -2.56 -4.70
N ILE A 73 9.30 -1.56 -4.03
CA ILE A 73 8.31 -1.78 -2.95
C ILE A 73 7.07 -2.52 -3.49
N ARG A 74 6.79 -3.70 -2.92
CA ARG A 74 5.80 -4.65 -3.47
C ARG A 74 4.35 -4.20 -3.35
N GLU A 75 4.01 -3.38 -2.36
CA GLU A 75 2.65 -2.86 -2.17
C GLU A 75 2.68 -1.34 -2.03
N THR A 76 1.86 -0.63 -2.79
CA THR A 76 1.85 0.84 -2.78
C THR A 76 0.55 1.43 -3.34
N ILE A 77 0.42 2.77 -3.30
CA ILE A 77 -0.67 3.51 -3.93
C ILE A 77 -0.13 4.42 -5.04
N LEU A 78 -0.37 4.07 -6.30
CA LEU A 78 0.06 4.83 -7.49
C LEU A 78 -1.13 4.97 -8.46
N PHE A 79 -1.14 6.01 -9.29
CA PHE A 79 -2.24 6.29 -10.22
C PHE A 79 -3.66 6.32 -9.57
N ASN A 80 -3.75 6.64 -8.27
CA ASN A 80 -4.98 6.50 -7.46
C ASN A 80 -5.60 5.08 -7.48
N ARG A 81 -4.72 4.07 -7.43
CA ARG A 81 -5.01 2.65 -7.28
C ARG A 81 -4.15 2.06 -6.16
N LYS A 82 -4.66 1.04 -5.46
CA LYS A 82 -3.80 0.15 -4.67
C LYS A 82 -3.15 -0.83 -5.66
N VAL A 83 -1.84 -1.01 -5.55
CA VAL A 83 -1.05 -1.84 -6.46
C VAL A 83 -0.24 -2.83 -5.65
N THR A 84 -0.28 -4.10 -6.06
CA THR A 84 0.59 -5.16 -5.54
C THR A 84 1.37 -5.80 -6.69
N PHE A 85 2.70 -5.86 -6.55
CA PHE A 85 3.61 -6.51 -7.49
C PHE A 85 4.07 -7.87 -6.96
N SER A 86 4.21 -8.84 -7.86
CA SER A 86 4.92 -10.08 -7.59
C SER A 86 5.76 -10.52 -8.79
N THR A 87 6.87 -11.19 -8.48
CA THR A 87 7.73 -11.89 -9.44
C THR A 87 8.23 -13.16 -8.75
N ALA A 88 8.57 -14.18 -9.53
CA ALA A 88 9.06 -15.47 -9.05
C ALA A 88 10.27 -15.88 -9.89
N SER A 89 11.25 -16.54 -9.28
CA SER A 89 12.54 -16.86 -9.91
C SER A 89 12.45 -17.80 -11.11
N CYS A 90 11.36 -18.56 -11.26
CA CYS A 90 11.07 -19.34 -12.46
C CYS A 90 10.77 -18.47 -13.69
N TYR A 91 10.47 -17.18 -13.49
CA TYR A 91 10.15 -16.19 -14.51
C TYR A 91 11.24 -15.12 -14.65
N SER A 92 12.43 -15.36 -14.08
CA SER A 92 13.61 -14.50 -14.18
C SER A 92 14.69 -15.19 -15.02
N PHE A 93 15.18 -14.54 -16.07
CA PHE A 93 16.24 -15.06 -16.95
C PHE A 93 17.41 -14.08 -17.07
N THR A 94 18.56 -14.47 -16.54
CA THR A 94 19.85 -13.83 -16.85
C THR A 94 20.41 -14.40 -18.16
N GLY A 95 21.06 -13.59 -18.98
CA GLY A 95 21.54 -14.07 -20.28
C GLY A 95 22.45 -13.15 -21.07
N ARG A 96 22.61 -13.47 -22.36
CA ARG A 96 23.39 -12.71 -23.35
C ARG A 96 22.53 -12.31 -24.56
N GLY A 97 22.76 -11.11 -25.11
CA GLY A 97 22.01 -10.61 -26.27
C GLY A 97 21.86 -11.61 -27.43
N LYS A 98 22.95 -12.24 -27.86
CA LYS A 98 22.99 -13.22 -28.97
C LYS A 98 23.62 -14.56 -28.59
N LYS A 99 24.93 -14.60 -28.30
CA LYS A 99 25.71 -15.83 -28.07
C LYS A 99 26.12 -15.96 -26.60
N VAL A 100 25.69 -17.06 -25.97
CA VAL A 100 26.11 -17.49 -24.64
C VAL A 100 27.36 -18.37 -24.74
N LYS A 101 28.33 -18.23 -23.83
CA LYS A 101 29.51 -19.10 -23.75
C LYS A 101 29.16 -20.42 -23.05
N ARG A 102 29.86 -21.52 -23.38
CA ARG A 102 29.60 -22.85 -22.79
C ARG A 102 29.66 -22.87 -21.25
N ASN A 103 30.53 -22.05 -20.65
CA ASN A 103 30.64 -21.91 -19.20
C ASN A 103 29.58 -20.97 -18.58
N GLU A 104 28.92 -20.12 -19.36
CA GLU A 104 27.78 -19.30 -18.91
C GLU A 104 26.50 -20.16 -18.93
N ILE A 105 26.34 -21.05 -19.92
CA ILE A 105 25.21 -22.00 -20.01
C ILE A 105 25.14 -22.89 -18.76
N SER A 106 26.28 -23.32 -18.22
CA SER A 106 26.33 -24.09 -16.96
C SER A 106 25.89 -23.31 -15.71
N PHE A 107 25.75 -21.98 -15.79
CA PHE A 107 25.13 -21.13 -14.78
C PHE A 107 23.72 -20.67 -15.19
N GLY A 108 23.08 -21.36 -16.15
CA GLY A 108 21.70 -21.10 -16.57
C GLY A 108 21.53 -19.96 -17.57
N PHE A 109 22.60 -19.33 -18.05
CA PHE A 109 22.47 -18.21 -19.00
C PHE A 109 21.85 -18.66 -20.34
N VAL A 110 20.92 -17.86 -20.84
CA VAL A 110 20.21 -18.06 -22.12
C VAL A 110 20.45 -16.91 -23.09
N SER A 111 20.10 -17.07 -24.37
CA SER A 111 20.04 -15.92 -25.29
C SER A 111 18.80 -15.06 -25.03
N LEU A 112 18.82 -13.78 -25.41
CA LEU A 112 17.66 -12.89 -25.26
C LEU A 112 16.42 -13.45 -25.99
N SER A 113 16.63 -14.02 -27.17
CA SER A 113 15.60 -14.70 -27.95
C SER A 113 15.00 -15.90 -27.20
N GLN A 114 15.84 -16.73 -26.56
CA GLN A 114 15.37 -17.87 -25.75
C GLN A 114 14.60 -17.43 -24.50
N ALA A 115 15.01 -16.36 -23.83
CA ALA A 115 14.32 -15.83 -22.66
C ALA A 115 12.94 -15.24 -23.02
N LEU A 116 12.89 -14.41 -24.06
CA LEU A 116 11.65 -13.79 -24.53
C LEU A 116 10.63 -14.82 -25.04
N ASN A 117 11.05 -15.80 -25.85
CA ASN A 117 10.14 -16.85 -26.35
C ASN A 117 9.49 -17.70 -25.24
N ARG A 118 10.11 -17.78 -24.05
CA ARG A 118 9.49 -18.39 -22.87
C ARG A 118 8.49 -17.43 -22.23
N LEU A 119 8.96 -16.25 -21.83
CA LEU A 119 8.18 -15.34 -21.01
C LEU A 119 6.95 -14.73 -21.69
N VAL A 120 6.99 -14.37 -22.99
CA VAL A 120 5.86 -13.65 -23.61
C VAL A 120 4.57 -14.47 -23.76
N ASN A 121 4.67 -15.80 -23.61
CA ASN A 121 3.53 -16.72 -23.63
C ASN A 121 2.93 -16.93 -22.22
N GLU A 122 3.69 -16.61 -21.16
CA GLU A 122 3.30 -16.81 -19.76
C GLU A 122 2.98 -15.49 -19.03
N HIS A 123 3.56 -14.37 -19.48
CA HIS A 123 3.44 -13.05 -18.86
C HIS A 123 3.11 -11.95 -19.86
N GLN A 124 2.08 -11.15 -19.52
CA GLN A 124 1.73 -9.92 -20.21
C GLN A 124 2.78 -8.80 -20.02
N PHE A 125 3.50 -8.82 -18.90
CA PHE A 125 4.35 -7.71 -18.44
C PHE A 125 5.75 -8.19 -18.06
N LEU A 126 6.78 -7.63 -18.69
CA LEU A 126 8.19 -7.94 -18.41
C LEU A 126 8.99 -6.67 -18.08
N ILE A 127 10.04 -6.82 -17.28
CA ILE A 127 11.10 -5.81 -17.08
C ILE A 127 12.41 -6.36 -17.61
N LEU A 128 13.07 -5.59 -18.49
CA LEU A 128 14.40 -5.90 -19.04
C LEU A 128 15.42 -4.92 -18.48
N ILE A 129 16.47 -5.43 -17.83
CA ILE A 129 17.62 -4.66 -17.34
C ILE A 129 18.87 -5.11 -18.10
N ALA A 130 19.51 -4.20 -18.82
CA ALA A 130 20.80 -4.43 -19.48
C ALA A 130 21.56 -3.10 -19.66
N ASN A 131 22.90 -3.12 -19.63
CA ASN A 131 23.74 -1.93 -19.81
C ASN A 131 23.28 -0.72 -18.96
N GLU A 132 22.99 -0.97 -17.68
CA GLU A 132 22.51 0.01 -16.67
C GLU A 132 21.16 0.68 -16.98
N ARG A 133 20.41 0.17 -17.97
CA ARG A 133 19.08 0.66 -18.36
C ARG A 133 18.03 -0.40 -18.08
N ALA A 134 16.99 0.00 -17.35
CA ALA A 134 15.74 -0.76 -17.28
C ALA A 134 14.71 -0.20 -18.28
N SER A 135 13.95 -1.12 -18.89
CA SER A 135 12.80 -0.86 -19.76
C SER A 135 11.67 -1.85 -19.44
N SER A 136 10.45 -1.56 -19.87
CA SER A 136 9.29 -2.45 -19.71
C SER A 136 8.74 -2.92 -21.05
N ILE A 137 8.52 -4.22 -21.17
CA ILE A 137 7.88 -4.85 -22.34
C ILE A 137 6.47 -5.27 -21.94
N ILE A 138 5.48 -4.88 -22.73
CA ILE A 138 4.07 -5.24 -22.55
C ILE A 138 3.62 -5.99 -23.80
N HIS A 139 3.16 -7.23 -23.64
CA HIS A 139 2.47 -7.98 -24.69
C HIS A 139 0.97 -7.67 -24.59
N HIS A 140 0.37 -7.06 -25.63
CA HIS A 140 -1.03 -6.61 -25.60
C HIS A 140 -1.62 -6.65 -27.01
N ASP A 141 -2.83 -7.20 -27.16
CA ASP A 141 -3.56 -7.35 -28.44
C ASP A 141 -2.72 -7.93 -29.62
N GLY A 142 -1.80 -8.84 -29.31
CA GLY A 142 -0.91 -9.50 -30.28
C GLY A 142 0.33 -8.70 -30.70
N ALA A 143 0.51 -7.49 -30.15
CA ALA A 143 1.68 -6.64 -30.37
C ALA A 143 2.54 -6.49 -29.11
N PHE A 144 3.79 -6.07 -29.28
CA PHE A 144 4.73 -5.80 -28.19
C PHE A 144 5.00 -4.32 -28.06
N PHE A 145 4.75 -3.78 -26.87
CA PHE A 145 4.99 -2.37 -26.54
C PHE A 145 6.21 -2.27 -25.62
N LEU A 146 7.25 -1.58 -26.07
CA LEU A 146 8.45 -1.29 -25.30
C LEU A 146 8.40 0.16 -24.84
N PHE A 147 8.16 0.37 -23.53
CA PHE A 147 8.41 1.66 -22.90
C PHE A 147 9.83 1.66 -22.34
N ASP A 148 10.64 2.63 -22.76
CA ASP A 148 11.95 2.90 -22.18
C ASP A 148 11.98 4.37 -21.68
N PRO A 149 12.33 4.61 -20.40
CA PRO A 149 12.32 5.94 -19.81
C PRO A 149 13.49 6.84 -20.23
N HIS A 150 14.54 6.30 -20.87
CA HIS A 150 15.72 7.06 -21.26
C HIS A 150 15.47 7.89 -22.54
N SER A 151 16.33 8.88 -22.77
CA SER A 151 16.26 9.73 -23.97
C SER A 151 16.53 8.94 -25.26
N MET A 152 15.55 8.89 -26.15
CA MET A 152 15.65 8.29 -27.49
C MET A 152 15.29 9.28 -28.60
N ASP A 153 15.82 9.02 -29.80
CA ASP A 153 15.47 9.72 -31.04
C ASP A 153 14.16 9.19 -31.67
N GLN A 154 13.76 9.81 -32.79
CA GLN A 154 12.58 9.41 -33.57
C GLN A 154 12.66 7.99 -34.18
N ASN A 155 13.81 7.32 -34.11
CA ASN A 155 14.06 5.98 -34.60
C ASN A 155 14.13 4.94 -33.45
N GLY A 156 13.83 5.35 -32.21
CA GLY A 156 13.95 4.53 -31.00
C GLY A 156 15.39 4.25 -30.56
N ARG A 157 16.37 5.06 -30.99
CA ARG A 157 17.79 4.89 -30.63
C ARG A 157 18.16 5.85 -29.51
N TYR A 158 18.94 5.40 -28.54
CA TYR A 158 19.39 6.25 -27.43
C TYR A 158 20.19 7.47 -27.94
N CYS A 159 19.83 8.67 -27.47
CA CYS A 159 20.54 9.91 -27.78
C CYS A 159 20.46 10.91 -26.61
N SER A 160 21.41 11.84 -26.51
CA SER A 160 21.49 12.77 -25.37
C SER A 160 20.31 13.74 -25.25
N ASN A 161 19.77 14.19 -26.40
CA ASN A 161 18.72 15.22 -26.48
C ASN A 161 17.34 14.64 -26.84
N GLY A 162 17.16 13.33 -26.64
CA GLY A 162 15.91 12.61 -26.93
C GLY A 162 14.85 12.73 -25.84
N VAL A 163 13.82 11.89 -25.95
CA VAL A 163 12.73 11.75 -24.97
C VAL A 163 12.48 10.27 -24.63
N SER A 164 11.92 10.02 -23.45
CA SER A 164 11.28 8.74 -23.11
C SER A 164 10.17 8.43 -24.13
N CYS A 165 10.06 7.19 -24.60
CA CYS A 165 9.06 6.84 -25.60
C CYS A 165 8.44 5.46 -25.38
N MET A 166 7.33 5.23 -26.08
CA MET A 166 6.69 3.93 -26.27
C MET A 166 6.90 3.52 -27.72
N LEU A 167 7.54 2.37 -27.94
CA LEU A 167 7.71 1.76 -29.27
C LEU A 167 6.76 0.56 -29.40
N MET A 168 6.22 0.33 -30.59
CA MET A 168 5.35 -0.80 -30.89
C MET A 168 5.98 -1.71 -31.95
N PHE A 169 5.97 -3.01 -31.70
CA PHE A 169 6.50 -4.04 -32.58
C PHE A 169 5.41 -5.08 -32.88
N ASN A 170 5.19 -5.37 -34.16
CA ASN A 170 4.16 -6.31 -34.60
C ASN A 170 4.61 -7.78 -34.49
N THR A 171 5.90 -8.04 -34.34
CA THR A 171 6.44 -9.39 -34.12
C THR A 171 7.44 -9.42 -32.98
N LEU A 172 7.62 -10.60 -32.39
CA LEU A 172 8.66 -10.87 -31.41
C LEU A 172 10.07 -10.75 -32.01
N GLY A 173 10.21 -10.97 -33.33
CA GLY A 173 11.46 -10.81 -34.07
C GLY A 173 11.94 -9.36 -34.07
N ASP A 174 11.08 -8.43 -34.47
CA ASP A 174 11.40 -7.00 -34.53
C ASP A 174 11.83 -6.46 -33.16
N LEU A 175 11.12 -6.88 -32.09
CA LEU A 175 11.47 -6.55 -30.71
C LEU A 175 12.86 -7.12 -30.34
N ILE A 176 13.13 -8.40 -30.63
CA ILE A 176 14.43 -9.03 -30.35
C ILE A 176 15.56 -8.29 -31.07
N GLU A 177 15.39 -7.96 -32.35
CA GLU A 177 16.40 -7.24 -33.13
C GLU A 177 16.64 -5.82 -32.60
N HIS A 178 15.57 -5.08 -32.31
CA HIS A 178 15.66 -3.75 -31.71
C HIS A 178 16.39 -3.78 -30.36
N LEU A 179 16.04 -4.72 -29.48
CA LEU A 179 16.68 -4.86 -28.17
C LEU A 179 18.15 -5.29 -28.29
N GLN A 180 18.49 -6.18 -29.22
CA GLN A 180 19.87 -6.58 -29.50
C GLN A 180 20.71 -5.45 -30.14
N ALA A 181 20.07 -4.51 -30.84
CA ALA A 181 20.73 -3.35 -31.43
C ALA A 181 20.98 -2.22 -30.40
N ASN A 182 20.01 -1.97 -29.51
CA ASN A 182 20.03 -0.82 -28.60
C ASN A 182 20.41 -1.20 -27.15
N GLN A 183 19.52 -1.87 -26.42
CA GLN A 183 19.65 -2.06 -24.96
C GLN A 183 20.61 -3.20 -24.59
N VAL A 184 20.51 -4.36 -25.26
CA VAL A 184 21.36 -5.55 -25.06
C VAL A 184 22.47 -5.63 -26.12
N CYS A 185 22.96 -4.46 -26.54
CA CYS A 185 23.98 -4.29 -27.55
C CYS A 185 25.34 -4.91 -27.13
N ASN A 186 26.20 -5.16 -28.13
CA ASN A 186 27.54 -5.75 -27.95
C ASN A 186 27.57 -7.10 -27.20
N ASN A 187 26.45 -7.85 -27.22
CA ASN A 187 26.29 -9.10 -26.47
C ASN A 187 26.50 -8.91 -24.95
N SER A 188 26.00 -7.79 -24.41
CA SER A 188 25.99 -7.51 -22.97
C SER A 188 25.20 -8.57 -22.19
N ILE A 189 25.34 -8.52 -20.86
CA ILE A 189 24.51 -9.29 -19.95
C ILE A 189 23.16 -8.58 -19.80
N PHE A 190 22.08 -9.35 -19.80
CA PHE A 190 20.76 -8.89 -19.41
C PHE A 190 20.21 -9.70 -18.23
N ASP A 191 19.25 -9.10 -17.53
CA ASP A 191 18.31 -9.73 -16.62
C ASP A 191 16.88 -9.38 -17.11
N LEU A 192 16.04 -10.38 -17.34
CA LEU A 192 14.69 -10.24 -17.88
C LEU A 192 13.69 -10.97 -16.96
N ASN A 193 12.73 -10.22 -16.42
CA ASN A 193 11.82 -10.69 -15.38
C ASN A 193 10.36 -10.59 -15.82
N GLY A 194 9.61 -11.68 -15.72
CA GLY A 194 8.15 -11.68 -15.76
C GLY A 194 7.57 -11.09 -14.47
N ILE A 195 6.64 -10.14 -14.62
CA ILE A 195 6.01 -9.40 -13.53
C ILE A 195 4.50 -9.66 -13.53
N ASN A 196 3.96 -10.00 -12.37
CA ASN A 196 2.53 -10.12 -12.12
C ASN A 196 2.06 -8.91 -11.29
N ILE A 197 1.00 -8.24 -11.73
CA ILE A 197 0.51 -6.99 -11.13
C ILE A 197 -0.98 -7.13 -10.80
N SER A 198 -1.36 -6.79 -9.56
CA SER A 198 -2.74 -6.52 -9.17
C SER A 198 -2.95 -5.01 -9.06
N VAL A 199 -4.08 -4.51 -9.57
CA VAL A 199 -4.45 -3.08 -9.53
C VAL A 199 -5.90 -2.95 -9.06
N GLU A 200 -6.08 -2.39 -7.87
CA GLU A 200 -7.36 -2.26 -7.17
C GLU A 200 -7.85 -0.81 -7.13
N ASN A 201 -9.15 -0.61 -7.35
CA ASN A 201 -9.80 0.69 -7.18
C ASN A 201 -9.87 1.04 -5.68
N ILE A 202 -9.48 2.25 -5.30
CA ILE A 202 -9.52 2.72 -3.90
C ILE A 202 -10.96 2.99 -3.42
N SER A 203 -11.90 3.13 -4.37
CA SER A 203 -13.35 3.21 -4.13
C SER A 203 -13.94 1.85 -3.72
N ASP A 204 -13.72 1.46 -2.45
CA ASP A 204 -14.79 0.99 -1.54
C ASP A 204 -14.31 0.45 -0.17
N VAL A 205 -13.08 0.76 0.27
CA VAL A 205 -12.63 0.49 1.65
C VAL A 205 -13.57 1.10 2.73
N ASN A 206 -14.33 2.14 2.37
CA ASN A 206 -15.35 2.73 3.24
C ASN A 206 -16.67 1.94 3.31
N SER A 207 -16.96 1.03 2.36
CA SER A 207 -18.18 0.24 2.36
C SER A 207 -18.24 -0.67 3.59
N ASP A 208 -17.18 -1.46 3.82
CA ASP A 208 -17.03 -2.36 4.97
C ASP A 208 -16.88 -1.61 6.30
N ILE A 209 -16.25 -0.43 6.31
CA ILE A 209 -16.24 0.43 7.50
C ILE A 209 -17.67 0.89 7.82
N SER A 210 -18.51 1.18 6.82
CA SER A 210 -19.90 1.58 7.03
C SER A 210 -20.79 0.43 7.51
N THR A 211 -20.64 -0.78 6.94
CA THR A 211 -21.42 -1.97 7.34
C THR A 211 -20.98 -2.45 8.72
N THR A 212 -19.69 -2.43 9.03
CA THR A 212 -19.15 -2.78 10.35
C THR A 212 -19.55 -1.77 11.43
N LYS A 213 -19.51 -0.46 11.14
CA LYS A 213 -20.04 0.57 12.05
C LYS A 213 -21.56 0.40 12.28
N LYS A 214 -22.34 0.11 11.23
CA LYS A 214 -23.79 -0.18 11.35
C LYS A 214 -24.07 -1.45 12.16
N LYS A 215 -23.34 -2.56 11.94
CA LYS A 215 -23.42 -3.80 12.75
C LYS A 215 -23.12 -3.52 14.22
N LYS A 216 -21.94 -2.95 14.55
CA LYS A 216 -21.52 -2.63 15.93
C LYS A 216 -22.49 -1.66 16.63
N LEU A 217 -23.04 -0.68 15.91
CA LEU A 217 -24.07 0.21 16.46
C LEU A 217 -25.39 -0.52 16.72
N SER A 218 -25.80 -1.46 15.87
CA SER A 218 -26.99 -2.29 16.10
C SER A 218 -26.81 -3.24 17.29
N GLU A 219 -25.60 -3.78 17.47
CA GLU A 219 -25.23 -4.66 18.58
C GLU A 219 -25.18 -3.89 19.90
N LYS A 220 -24.54 -2.71 19.94
CA LYS A 220 -24.57 -1.83 21.12
C LYS A 220 -26.00 -1.46 21.52
N LYS A 221 -26.90 -1.19 20.55
CA LYS A 221 -28.33 -0.95 20.81
C LYS A 221 -29.08 -2.20 21.33
N LYS A 222 -28.75 -3.40 20.85
CA LYS A 222 -29.30 -4.67 21.39
C LYS A 222 -28.84 -4.92 22.83
N ILE A 223 -27.54 -4.78 23.10
CA ILE A 223 -26.91 -4.98 24.41
C ILE A 223 -27.47 -3.98 25.44
N GLN A 224 -27.57 -2.70 25.09
CA GLN A 224 -28.21 -1.70 25.98
C GLN A 224 -29.67 -2.09 26.29
N LYS A 225 -30.43 -2.53 25.29
CA LYS A 225 -31.82 -2.98 25.49
C LYS A 225 -31.93 -4.27 26.32
N GLN A 226 -30.86 -5.06 26.45
CA GLN A 226 -30.77 -6.18 27.39
C GLN A 226 -30.35 -5.72 28.80
N LEU A 227 -29.36 -4.83 28.92
CA LEU A 227 -28.96 -4.22 30.20
C LEU A 227 -30.14 -3.55 30.91
N ASN A 228 -30.84 -2.62 30.24
CA ASN A 228 -32.01 -1.95 30.80
C ASN A 228 -33.16 -2.92 31.17
N ARG A 229 -33.22 -4.11 30.56
CA ARG A 229 -34.18 -5.17 30.92
C ARG A 229 -33.71 -5.98 32.15
N LEU A 230 -32.41 -6.20 32.29
CA LEU A 230 -31.80 -6.87 33.45
C LEU A 230 -31.83 -5.97 34.68
N GLU A 231 -31.51 -4.68 34.54
CA GLU A 231 -31.67 -3.65 35.57
C GLU A 231 -33.12 -3.59 36.06
N LYS A 232 -34.10 -3.54 35.15
CA LYS A 232 -35.51 -3.52 35.54
C LYS A 232 -35.92 -4.82 36.24
N LYS A 233 -35.52 -5.99 35.75
CA LYS A 233 -35.74 -7.27 36.45
C LYS A 233 -35.10 -7.29 37.84
N SER A 234 -33.89 -6.77 37.99
CA SER A 234 -33.18 -6.66 39.27
C SER A 234 -33.97 -5.79 40.24
N ASN A 235 -34.37 -4.58 39.81
CA ASN A 235 -35.16 -3.66 40.61
C ASN A 235 -36.53 -4.23 41.00
N ASP A 236 -37.21 -4.92 40.09
CA ASP A 236 -38.49 -5.59 40.37
C ASP A 236 -38.31 -6.76 41.37
N THR A 237 -37.22 -7.54 41.27
CA THR A 237 -36.86 -8.60 42.23
C THR A 237 -36.48 -8.03 43.60
N VAL A 238 -35.67 -6.98 43.66
CA VAL A 238 -35.30 -6.28 44.91
C VAL A 238 -36.54 -5.70 45.57
N LYS A 239 -37.44 -5.03 44.83
CA LYS A 239 -38.72 -4.55 45.36
C LYS A 239 -39.55 -5.67 45.97
N LYS A 240 -39.63 -6.83 45.30
CA LYS A 240 -40.36 -7.98 45.84
C LYS A 240 -39.74 -8.48 47.15
N ASN A 241 -38.42 -8.67 47.18
CA ASN A 241 -37.72 -9.12 48.39
C ASN A 241 -37.86 -8.11 49.54
N CYS A 242 -37.81 -6.81 49.28
CA CYS A 242 -38.08 -5.78 50.29
C CYS A 242 -39.52 -5.83 50.82
N ILE A 243 -40.52 -6.05 49.96
CA ILE A 243 -41.93 -6.21 50.38
C ILE A 243 -42.10 -7.46 51.25
N ASP A 244 -41.44 -8.57 50.91
CA ASP A 244 -41.57 -9.81 51.67
C ASP A 244 -40.77 -9.75 53.00
N ILE A 245 -39.67 -8.99 53.08
CA ILE A 245 -38.98 -8.64 54.34
C ILE A 245 -39.84 -7.73 55.22
N LEU A 246 -40.49 -6.70 54.66
CA LEU A 246 -41.36 -5.79 55.42
C LEU A 246 -42.52 -6.52 56.11
N LYS A 247 -43.14 -7.50 55.43
CA LYS A 247 -44.19 -8.35 56.02
C LYS A 247 -43.67 -9.22 57.18
N ILE A 248 -42.42 -9.70 57.11
CA ILE A 248 -41.80 -10.46 58.20
C ILE A 248 -41.63 -9.55 59.42
N ASN A 249 -41.21 -8.30 59.22
CA ASN A 249 -41.05 -7.33 60.31
C ASN A 249 -42.40 -6.93 60.93
N GLU A 250 -43.46 -6.70 60.13
CA GLU A 250 -44.81 -6.45 60.67
C GLU A 250 -45.32 -7.60 61.55
N VAL A 251 -44.97 -8.86 61.22
CA VAL A 251 -45.30 -10.02 62.08
C VAL A 251 -44.44 -10.05 63.35
N PHE A 252 -43.20 -9.55 63.32
CA PHE A 252 -42.32 -9.50 64.49
C PHE A 252 -42.71 -8.38 65.47
N ASP A 253 -42.95 -7.16 64.98
CA ASP A 253 -43.28 -5.98 65.80
C ASP A 253 -44.61 -6.14 66.56
N ASN A 254 -45.58 -6.83 65.97
CA ASN A 254 -46.86 -7.13 66.64
C ASN A 254 -46.73 -8.15 67.78
N ASN A 255 -45.63 -8.90 67.87
CA ASN A 255 -45.34 -9.79 69.00
C ASN A 255 -44.52 -9.11 70.12
N LEU A 256 -43.84 -7.99 69.83
CA LEU A 256 -42.98 -7.28 70.79
C LEU A 256 -43.72 -6.20 71.60
N LYS A 257 -44.91 -5.74 71.19
CA LYS A 257 -45.71 -4.71 71.89
C LYS A 257 -46.44 -5.24 73.16
N LYS A 258 -45.77 -6.08 73.94
CA LYS A 258 -46.17 -6.52 75.29
C LYS A 258 -44.97 -6.60 76.25
N GLY A 259 -44.44 -5.44 76.63
CA GLY A 259 -43.49 -5.38 77.75
C GLY A 259 -42.70 -4.07 77.87
N PHE A 260 -43.05 -3.29 78.89
CA PHE A 260 -42.21 -2.31 79.61
C PHE A 260 -41.62 -1.10 78.86
N ASP A 261 -41.99 0.09 79.34
CA ASP A 261 -41.27 1.36 79.17
C ASP A 261 -39.99 1.40 80.01
N LEU A 262 -39.02 2.27 79.66
CA LEU A 262 -38.33 3.15 80.61
C LEU A 262 -37.50 4.27 79.93
N GLU A 263 -37.94 5.51 80.15
CA GLU A 263 -37.20 6.79 80.21
C GLU A 263 -36.21 7.21 79.10
N LYS A 264 -35.66 8.42 79.26
CA LYS A 264 -35.03 9.26 78.22
C LYS A 264 -33.54 9.47 78.48
N ASP A 265 -32.81 9.94 77.46
CA ASP A 265 -32.04 11.19 77.60
C ASP A 265 -31.79 11.87 76.24
N GLU A 266 -31.28 13.12 76.25
CA GLU A 266 -31.29 14.08 75.13
C GLU A 266 -29.98 14.15 74.28
N PRO A 267 -29.97 14.85 73.10
CA PRO A 267 -29.02 14.58 72.02
C PRO A 267 -27.79 15.52 71.96
N MET A 268 -26.91 15.29 70.97
CA MET A 268 -25.81 16.19 70.61
C MET A 268 -25.64 16.26 69.07
N GLU A 269 -25.58 17.48 68.52
CA GLU A 269 -25.42 17.76 67.08
C GLU A 269 -23.95 17.95 66.67
N ILE A 270 -23.60 17.68 65.41
CA ILE A 270 -22.34 18.08 64.74
C ILE A 270 -22.66 18.47 63.27
N ASP A 271 -21.93 19.45 62.72
CA ASP A 271 -22.32 20.29 61.56
C ASP A 271 -21.17 20.50 60.53
N ILE A 272 -21.46 21.19 59.41
CA ILE A 272 -20.57 21.78 58.36
C ILE A 272 -19.71 20.78 57.51
N CYS A 273 -19.23 21.03 56.26
CA CYS A 273 -19.06 22.25 55.44
C CYS A 273 -18.93 21.97 53.91
N GLN A 274 -18.84 23.03 53.08
CA GLN A 274 -18.56 23.02 51.62
C GLN A 274 -17.10 23.41 51.29
N LYS A 275 -16.63 23.24 50.02
CA LYS A 275 -15.52 24.05 49.47
C LYS A 275 -15.44 24.22 47.93
N ASN A 276 -15.40 25.50 47.55
CA ASN A 276 -15.01 26.17 46.29
C ASN A 276 -13.57 25.86 45.79
N THR A 277 -13.04 26.30 44.62
CA THR A 277 -13.51 26.67 43.24
C THR A 277 -12.25 26.87 42.33
N SER A 278 -12.44 27.12 41.02
CA SER A 278 -11.48 27.76 40.08
C SER A 278 -10.32 26.88 39.57
N GLN A 279 -9.70 27.03 38.38
CA GLN A 279 -9.84 27.81 37.12
C GLN A 279 -8.46 28.37 36.74
N ILE A 280 -7.94 28.06 35.55
CA ILE A 280 -6.90 28.81 34.80
C ILE A 280 -6.85 28.32 33.34
N LEU A 281 -6.55 29.24 32.42
CA LEU A 281 -6.29 29.01 30.98
C LEU A 281 -4.86 29.44 30.66
N MET A 282 -4.18 28.77 29.73
CA MET A 282 -3.09 29.35 28.94
C MET A 282 -3.07 28.72 27.54
N ASP A 283 -3.23 29.55 26.51
CA ASP A 283 -2.87 29.24 25.13
C ASP A 283 -1.37 29.52 24.90
N PHE A 284 -0.78 28.90 23.88
CA PHE A 284 0.43 29.40 23.22
C PHE A 284 0.35 29.10 21.72
N ASP A 285 0.70 30.11 20.92
CA ASP A 285 0.63 30.18 19.46
C ASP A 285 1.76 31.13 18.99
N VAL A 286 2.12 31.12 17.69
CA VAL A 286 3.11 32.04 17.05
C VAL A 286 4.57 31.77 17.55
N ASP A 287 5.70 31.92 16.84
CA ASP A 287 6.18 32.50 15.56
C ASP A 287 7.32 31.53 15.04
N ILE A 288 7.94 31.49 13.85
CA ILE A 288 8.23 32.37 12.69
C ILE A 288 9.18 33.53 13.07
N ASP A 289 10.42 33.63 12.60
CA ASP A 289 10.92 33.64 11.22
C ASP A 289 12.46 33.43 11.17
N ALA A 290 13.05 33.55 9.97
CA ALA A 290 14.44 33.99 9.68
C ALA A 290 15.66 33.26 10.29
N THR A 291 16.36 32.48 9.44
CA THR A 291 17.66 32.92 8.88
C THR A 291 17.94 32.27 7.51
#